data_AF-A0A6G3X4V1-F1
#
_entry.id   AF-A0A6G3X4V1-F1
#
_cell.length_a   1.000
_cell.length_b   1.000
_cell.length_c   1.000
_cell.angle_alpha   90.00
_cell.angle_beta   90.00
_cell.angle_gamma   90.00
#
_symmetry.space_group_name_H-M   'P 1'
#
loop_
_entity.id
_entity.type
_entity.pdbx_description
1 polymer ?
#
loop_
_entity_poly.entity_id
_entity_poly.type
_entity_poly.pdbx_seq_one_letter_code
_entity_poly.pdbx_strand_id
1 'polypeptide(L)'
;MNAYAPILVLGALGAGFAIFSVVMATLIGPKRYNRAKLEAYECGIEPTPTPAGGGRFPIKYYLTAMLFIVFDIEIVFLYPWAVSFDALGIFGL
;
A
#
# COMPACT_ATOMS: atom_id res chain seq x y z
N MET A 1 -30.73 8.82 0.06
CA MET A 1 -29.69 8.83 -0.99
C MET A 1 -28.62 7.82 -0.60
N ASN A 2 -28.25 6.86 -1.46
CA ASN A 2 -27.26 5.85 -1.11
C ASN A 2 -25.86 6.49 -1.02
N ALA A 3 -25.35 6.68 0.19
CA ALA A 3 -24.04 7.27 0.46
C ALA A 3 -22.86 6.48 -0.16
N TYR A 4 -23.08 5.22 -0.52
CA TYR A 4 -22.10 4.37 -1.17
C TYR A 4 -21.87 4.69 -2.66
N ALA A 5 -22.88 5.24 -3.36
CA ALA A 5 -22.76 5.51 -4.79
C ALA A 5 -21.67 6.57 -5.10
N PRO A 6 -21.59 7.72 -4.40
CA PRO A 6 -20.50 8.67 -4.59
C PRO A 6 -19.10 8.09 -4.29
N ILE A 7 -18.99 7.23 -3.28
CA ILE A 7 -17.72 6.61 -2.87
C ILE A 7 -17.19 5.71 -4.01
N LEU A 8 -18.05 4.86 -4.56
CA LEU A 8 -17.68 3.98 -5.66
C LEU A 8 -17.33 4.76 -6.93
N VAL A 9 -18.09 5.81 -7.25
CA VAL A 9 -17.81 6.68 -8.40
C VAL A 9 -16.45 7.37 -8.25
N LEU A 10 -16.13 7.88 -7.05
CA LEU A 10 -14.84 8.53 -6.81
C LEU A 10 -13.68 7.54 -6.89
N GLY A 11 -13.84 6.34 -6.32
CA GLY A 11 -12.85 5.27 -6.43
C GLY A 11 -12.60 4.84 -7.88
N ALA A 12 -13.67 4.69 -8.67
CA ALA A 12 -13.58 4.36 -10.09
C ALA A 12 -12.90 5.48 -10.91
N LEU A 13 -13.24 6.74 -10.65
CA LEU A 13 -12.59 7.89 -11.29
C LEU A 13 -11.10 7.96 -10.95
N GLY A 14 -10.73 7.77 -9.68
CA GLY A 14 -9.33 7.77 -9.25
C GLY A 14 -8.52 6.63 -9.89
N ALA A 15 -9.06 5.41 -9.86
CA ALA A 15 -8.43 4.26 -10.52
C ALA A 15 -8.32 4.45 -12.04
N GLY A 16 -9.40 4.95 -12.66
CA GLY A 16 -9.45 5.25 -14.09
C GLY A 16 -8.41 6.29 -14.48
N PHE A 17 -8.27 7.37 -13.69
CA PHE A 17 -7.26 8.40 -13.91
C PHE A 17 -5.83 7.85 -13.81
N ALA A 18 -5.54 7.02 -12.81
CA ALA A 18 -4.22 6.41 -12.64
C ALA A 18 -3.87 5.48 -13.82
N ILE A 19 -4.80 4.60 -14.21
CA ILE A 19 -4.62 3.68 -15.34
C ILE A 19 -4.44 4.48 -16.64
N PHE A 20 -5.32 5.46 -16.89
CA PHE A 20 -5.26 6.30 -18.09
C PHE A 20 -3.93 7.04 -18.18
N SER A 21 -3.46 7.61 -17.07
CA SER A 21 -2.19 8.35 -17.02
C SER A 21 -1.00 7.45 -17.37
N VAL A 22 -0.93 6.25 -16.80
CA VAL A 22 0.15 5.28 -17.11
C VAL A 22 0.07 4.84 -18.57
N VAL A 23 -1.11 4.49 -19.07
CA VAL A 23 -1.30 4.06 -20.46
C VAL A 23 -0.89 5.18 -21.43
N MET A 24 -1.38 6.39 -21.23
CA MET A 24 -1.04 7.53 -22.07
C MET A 24 0.45 7.86 -22.03
N ALA A 25 1.09 7.79 -20.86
CA ALA A 25 2.54 7.98 -20.74
C ALA A 25 3.33 6.95 -21.57
N THR A 26 2.90 5.68 -21.58
CA THR A 26 3.55 4.63 -22.38
C THR A 26 3.28 4.73 -23.89
N LEU A 27 2.16 5.33 -24.29
CA LEU A 27 1.80 5.53 -25.70
C LEU A 27 2.50 6.75 -26.32
N ILE A 28 2.54 7.88 -25.60
CA ILE A 28 3.13 9.14 -26.08
C ILE A 28 4.65 9.18 -25.87
N GLY A 29 5.16 8.46 -24.86
CA GLY A 29 6.57 8.50 -24.48
C GLY A 29 7.54 8.01 -25.58
N PRO A 30 8.73 8.62 -25.72
CA PRO A 30 9.72 8.22 -26.72
C PRO A 30 10.30 6.82 -26.40
N LYS A 31 10.11 5.88 -27.32
CA LYS A 31 10.62 4.51 -27.20
C LYS A 31 12.07 4.41 -27.68
N ARG A 32 13.03 4.83 -26.85
CA ARG A 32 14.47 4.71 -27.14
C ARG A 32 15.09 3.61 -26.28
N TYR A 33 15.24 2.43 -26.86
CA TYR A 33 15.93 1.31 -26.22
C TYR A 33 17.40 1.67 -25.95
N ASN A 34 17.86 1.39 -24.73
CA ASN A 34 19.26 1.42 -24.36
C ASN A 34 19.44 0.36 -23.26
N ARG A 35 20.37 -0.58 -23.47
CA ARG A 35 20.66 -1.66 -22.52
C ARG A 35 20.95 -1.12 -21.11
N ALA A 36 21.78 -0.07 -21.01
CA ALA A 36 22.12 0.53 -19.72
C ALA A 36 20.92 1.21 -19.02
N LYS A 37 19.87 1.60 -19.75
CA LYS A 37 18.63 2.15 -19.14
C LYS A 37 17.76 1.07 -18.49
N LEU A 38 17.95 -0.18 -18.88
CA LEU A 38 17.15 -1.33 -18.40
C LEU A 38 17.89 -2.14 -17.33
N GLU A 39 19.18 -1.86 -17.12
CA GLU A 39 19.98 -2.46 -16.05
C GLU A 39 19.64 -1.82 -14.70
N ALA A 40 19.77 -2.59 -13.62
CA ALA A 40 19.57 -2.08 -12.27
C ALA A 40 20.61 -1.00 -11.95
N TYR A 41 20.19 0.04 -11.24
CA TYR A 41 21.08 1.14 -10.90
C TYR A 41 22.05 0.72 -9.78
N GLU A 42 23.35 0.74 -10.08
CA GLU A 42 24.44 0.46 -9.11
C GLU A 42 25.62 1.44 -9.31
N CYS A 43 25.31 2.74 -9.50
CA CYS A 43 26.32 3.82 -9.64
C CYS A 43 27.43 3.56 -10.69
N GLY A 44 27.14 2.81 -11.76
CA GLY A 44 28.10 2.48 -12.83
C GLY A 44 28.94 1.22 -12.60
N ILE A 45 28.71 0.50 -11.50
CA ILE A 45 29.25 -0.84 -11.26
C ILE A 45 28.23 -1.86 -11.79
N GLU A 46 28.69 -3.05 -12.20
CA GLU A 46 27.76 -4.13 -12.54
C GLU A 46 26.93 -4.53 -11.31
N PRO A 47 25.60 -4.61 -11.41
CA PRO A 47 24.74 -4.94 -10.29
C PRO A 47 25.16 -6.27 -9.64
N THR A 48 25.36 -6.24 -8.32
CA THR A 48 25.70 -7.46 -7.59
C THR A 48 24.54 -8.45 -7.74
N PRO A 49 24.77 -9.68 -8.23
CA PRO A 49 23.70 -10.66 -8.36
C PRO A 49 23.08 -10.89 -6.98
N THR A 50 21.75 -10.83 -6.90
CA THR A 50 21.04 -11.17 -5.67
C THR A 50 21.48 -12.56 -5.22
N PRO A 51 21.92 -12.73 -3.96
CA PRO A 51 22.33 -14.02 -3.44
C PRO A 51 21.25 -15.06 -3.72
N ALA A 52 21.64 -16.29 -4.10
CA ALA A 52 20.71 -17.35 -4.53
C ALA A 52 19.64 -17.76 -3.48
N GLY A 53 19.69 -17.21 -2.26
CA GLY A 53 18.69 -17.38 -1.20
C GLY A 53 18.08 -16.08 -0.67
N GLY A 54 18.28 -14.94 -1.35
CA GLY A 54 17.91 -13.62 -0.85
C GLY A 54 18.88 -13.12 0.23
N GLY A 55 19.08 -11.81 0.30
CA GLY A 55 19.84 -11.20 1.39
C GLY A 55 19.17 -11.45 2.75
N ARG A 56 19.93 -11.37 3.84
CA ARG A 56 19.34 -11.38 5.19
C ARG A 56 18.54 -10.12 5.42
N PHE A 57 17.22 -10.20 5.41
CA PHE A 57 16.36 -9.09 5.82
C PHE A 57 16.26 -9.03 7.35
N PRO A 58 16.47 -7.85 7.96
CA PRO A 58 16.33 -7.70 9.41
C PRO A 58 14.92 -8.07 9.91
N ILE A 59 14.83 -8.87 10.98
CA ILE A 59 13.55 -9.32 11.57
C ILE A 59 12.69 -8.18 12.12
N LYS A 60 13.27 -6.99 12.35
CA LYS A 60 12.55 -5.82 12.86
C LYS A 60 11.29 -5.47 12.05
N TYR A 61 11.31 -5.66 10.73
CA TYR A 61 10.14 -5.40 9.88
C TYR A 61 8.99 -6.37 10.17
N TYR A 62 9.32 -7.64 10.46
CA TYR A 62 8.33 -8.63 10.87
C TYR A 62 7.71 -8.28 12.22
N LEU A 63 8.53 -7.91 13.21
CA LEU A 63 8.03 -7.52 14.53
C LEU A 63 7.11 -6.30 14.44
N THR A 64 7.48 -5.29 13.63
CA THR A 64 6.62 -4.13 13.39
C THR A 64 5.30 -4.51 12.71
N ALA A 65 5.34 -5.36 11.68
CA ALA A 65 4.12 -5.79 10.99
C ALA A 65 3.21 -6.64 11.88
N MET A 66 3.77 -7.57 12.67
CA MET A 66 3.02 -8.39 13.61
C MET A 66 2.35 -7.51 14.67
N LEU A 67 3.08 -6.56 15.25
CA LEU A 67 2.54 -5.64 16.24
C LEU A 67 1.43 -4.75 15.64
N PHE A 68 1.59 -4.27 14.41
CA PHE A 68 0.55 -3.52 13.69
C PHE A 68 -0.72 -4.36 13.51
N ILE A 69 -0.61 -5.62 13.11
CA ILE A 69 -1.77 -6.52 12.94
C ILE A 69 -2.50 -6.73 14.28
N VAL A 70 -1.76 -6.96 15.36
CA VAL A 70 -2.36 -7.14 16.69
C VAL A 70 -3.11 -5.87 17.12
N PHE A 71 -2.50 -4.69 16.99
CA PHE A 71 -3.15 -3.43 17.34
C PHE A 71 -4.36 -3.11 16.43
N ASP A 72 -4.28 -3.42 15.14
CA ASP A 72 -5.41 -3.21 14.21
C ASP A 72 -6.61 -4.08 14.62
N ILE A 73 -6.36 -5.34 15.00
CA ILE A 73 -7.39 -6.23 15.54
C ILE A 73 -7.96 -5.69 16.86
N GLU A 74 -7.12 -5.19 17.78
CA GLU A 74 -7.60 -4.56 19.02
C GLU A 74 -8.51 -3.36 18.73
N ILE A 75 -8.14 -2.51 17.78
CA ILE A 75 -8.95 -1.35 17.38
C ILE A 75 -10.31 -1.77 16.81
N VAL A 76 -10.37 -2.86 16.03
CA VAL A 76 -11.64 -3.41 15.54
C VAL A 76 -12.59 -3.76 16.69
N PHE A 77 -12.08 -4.23 17.84
CA PHE A 77 -12.88 -4.47 19.04
C PHE A 77 -13.22 -3.18 19.81
N LEU A 78 -12.34 -2.19 19.80
CA LEU A 78 -12.58 -0.90 20.45
C LEU A 78 -13.60 -0.04 19.69
N TYR A 79 -13.76 -0.17 18.37
CA TYR A 79 -14.70 0.64 17.60
C TYR A 79 -16.17 0.49 18.03
N PRO A 80 -16.75 -0.73 18.16
CA PRO A 80 -18.11 -0.89 18.67
C PRO A 80 -18.28 -0.31 20.08
N TRP A 81 -17.31 -0.52 20.97
CA TRP A 81 -17.32 0.05 22.32
C TRP A 81 -17.34 1.58 22.27
N ALA A 82 -16.49 2.21 21.44
CA ALA A 82 -16.41 3.66 21.29
C ALA A 82 -17.69 4.26 20.69
N VAL A 83 -18.29 3.61 19.69
CA VAL A 83 -19.53 4.11 19.03
C VAL A 83 -20.75 4.00 19.94
N SER A 84 -20.79 3.01 20.83
CA SER A 84 -21.93 2.75 21.73
C SER A 84 -21.70 3.23 23.18
N PHE A 85 -20.58 3.90 23.46
CA PHE A 85 -20.13 4.27 24.80
C PHE A 85 -21.22 5.00 25.62
N ASP A 86 -21.93 5.95 25.00
CA ASP A 86 -23.01 6.72 25.64
C ASP A 86 -24.16 5.85 26.15
N ALA A 87 -24.44 4.72 25.49
CA ALA A 87 -25.49 3.79 25.88
C ALA A 87 -25.05 2.79 26.98
N LEU A 88 -23.74 2.58 27.13
CA LEU A 88 -23.15 1.64 28.10
C LEU A 88 -23.01 2.25 29.50
N GLY A 89 -22.88 3.58 29.62
CA GLY A 89 -22.74 4.26 30.90
C GLY A 89 -21.58 3.70 31.74
N ILE A 90 -21.80 3.45 33.03
CA ILE A 90 -20.76 2.94 33.95
C ILE A 90 -20.31 1.51 33.61
N PHE A 91 -21.13 0.69 32.93
CA PHE A 91 -20.74 -0.66 32.52
C PHE A 91 -19.71 -0.65 31.37
N GLY A 92 -19.62 0.46 30.63
CA GLY A 92 -18.62 0.66 29.59
C GLY A 92 -17.31 1.30 30.07
N LEU A 93 -17.22 1.67 31.36
CA LEU A 93 -16.04 2.28 31.98
C LEU A 93 -15.13 1.21 32.58
#